data_AF-A0A7Y2J7W3-F1
#
_entry.id   AF-A0A7Y2J7W3-F1
#
_cell.length_a   1.000
_cell.length_b   1.000
_cell.length_c   1.000
_cell.angle_alpha   90.00
_cell.angle_beta   90.00
_cell.angle_gamma   90.00
#
_symmetry.space_group_name_H-M   'P 1'
#
loop_
_entity.id
_entity.type
_entity.pdbx_description
1 polymer ?
#
loop_
_entity_poly.entity_id
_entity_poly.type
_entity_poly.pdbx_seq_one_letter_code
_entity_poly.pdbx_strand_id
1 'polypeptide(L)' 'KAIIIHEGSDDFTTQPTGAAGGRVSCGGIIE' A
#
# COMPACT_ATOMS: atom_id res chain seq x y z
N LYS A 1 8.69 11.17 0.46
CA LYS A 1 8.11 9.87 0.93
C LYS A 1 6.65 9.79 0.46
N ALA A 2 5.96 8.65 0.52
CA ALA A 2 4.55 8.58 0.15
C ALA A 2 3.78 7.52 0.95
N ILE A 3 2.48 7.73 1.13
CA ILE A 3 1.52 6.75 1.63
C ILE A 3 0.72 6.21 0.44
N ILE A 4 0.59 4.89 0.36
CA ILE A 4 -0.18 4.19 -0.68
C ILE A 4 -1.30 3.42 0.01
N ILE A 5 -2.54 3.57 -0.48
CA ILE A 5 -3.69 2.78 -0.04
C ILE A 5 -3.97 1.72 -1.10
N HIS A 6 -4.11 0.46 -0.67
CA HIS A 6 -4.49 -0.66 -1.53
C HIS A 6 -5.98 -0.98 -1.39
N GLU A 7 -6.52 -1.77 -2.32
CA GLU A 7 -7.92 -2.20 -2.30
C GLU A 7 -8.26 -3.14 -1.13
N GLY A 8 -7.30 -3.97 -0.72
CA GLY A 8 -7.41 -4.94 0.36
C GLY A 8 -6.49 -4.64 1.53
N SER A 9 -6.65 -5.42 2.61
CA SER A 9 -5.76 -5.36 3.76
C SER A 9 -4.44 -6.07 3.48
N ASP A 10 -3.38 -5.60 4.12
CA ASP A 10 -2.09 -6.28 4.19
C ASP A 10 -2.20 -7.55 5.08
N ASP A 11 -1.63 -8.66 4.63
CA ASP A 11 -1.57 -9.94 5.35
C ASP A 11 -0.27 -10.14 6.18
N PHE A 12 0.66 -9.19 6.11
CA PHE A 12 1.97 -9.15 6.77
C PHE A 12 2.87 -10.38 6.57
N THR A 13 2.57 -11.22 5.59
CA THR A 13 3.29 -12.47 5.33
C THR A 13 3.76 -12.53 3.89
N THR A 14 2.84 -12.32 2.96
CA THR A 14 3.08 -12.41 1.52
C THR A 14 3.91 -11.22 1.08
N GLN A 15 5.06 -11.48 0.46
CA GLN A 15 5.94 -10.44 -0.05
C GLN A 15 5.81 -10.34 -1.57
N PRO A 16 5.87 -9.13 -2.15
CA PRO A 16 6.36 -7.88 -1.56
C PRO A 16 5.29 -6.88 -1.06
N THR A 17 3.99 -7.16 -1.23
CA THR A 17 2.91 -6.18 -1.00
C THR A 17 1.77 -6.71 -0.13
N GLY A 18 2.00 -7.74 0.68
CA GLY A 18 1.03 -8.23 1.67
C GLY A 18 -0.26 -8.77 1.07
N ALA A 19 -0.25 -9.22 -0.20
CA ALA A 19 -1.45 -9.63 -0.96
C ALA A 19 -2.59 -8.58 -0.97
N ALA A 20 -2.28 -7.29 -0.75
CA ALA A 20 -3.27 -6.23 -0.57
C ALA A 20 -3.98 -5.78 -1.87
N GLY A 21 -3.57 -6.30 -3.03
CA GLY A 21 -4.19 -5.99 -4.33
C GLY A 21 -3.71 -4.68 -4.96
N GLY A 22 -4.55 -4.06 -5.80
CA GLY A 22 -4.25 -2.83 -6.55
C GLY A 22 -4.16 -1.57 -5.70
N ARG A 23 -3.41 -0.56 -6.16
CA ARG A 23 -3.31 0.77 -5.52
C ARG A 23 -4.53 1.62 -5.86
N VAL A 24 -5.23 2.13 -4.85
CA VAL A 24 -6.45 2.95 -5.02
C VAL A 24 -6.23 4.42 -4.70
N SER A 25 -5.14 4.76 -3.99
CA SER A 25 -4.78 6.15 -3.70
C SER A 25 -3.27 6.31 -3.45
N CYS A 26 -2.76 7.52 -3.67
CA CYS A 26 -1.38 7.92 -3.41
C CYS A 26 -1.34 9.32 -2.79
N GLY A 27 -0.62 9.46 -1.67
CA GLY A 27 -0.35 10.75 -1.02
C GLY A 27 1.14 10.97 -0.84
N GLY A 28 1.68 12.02 -1.47
CA GLY A 28 3.06 12.45 -1.26
C GLY A 28 3.25 13.11 0.11
N ILE A 29 4.30 12.74 0.82
CA ILE A 29 4.78 13.43 2.03
C ILE A 29 5.93 14.35 1.60
N ILE A 30 5.70 15.65 1.75
CA ILE A 30 6.67 16.73 1.52
C ILE A 30 7.20 17.18 2.89
N GLU A 31 8.52 17.14 3.06
CA GLU A 31 9.26 17.51 4.29
C GLU A 31 10.23 18.66 4.00
#